data_AF-A0A316UMX5-F1
#
_entry.id   AF-A0A316UMX5-F1
#
_cell.length_a   1.000
_cell.length_b   1.000
_cell.length_c   1.000
_cell.angle_alpha   90.00
_cell.angle_beta   90.00
_cell.angle_gamma   90.00
#
_symmetry.space_group_name_H-M   'P 1'
#
loop_
_entity.id
_entity.type
_entity.pdbx_description
1 polymer ?
#
loop_
_entity_poly.entity_id
_entity_poly.type
_entity_poly.pdbx_seq_one_letter_code
_entity_poly.pdbx_strand_id
1 'polypeptide(L)' 'MKASTPTEQQFYDRLSPELKKQVDAQRQAASRKAAYAQQLELAKQSESAEAPQWAAQAAQKGRDSTPPPKQ' A
#
# COMPACT_ATOMS: atom_id res chain seq x y z
N MET A 1 26.42 -29.34 16.73
CA MET A 1 25.45 -29.80 15.72
C MET A 1 24.85 -28.58 15.03
N LYS A 2 24.88 -28.50 13.70
CA LYS A 2 24.28 -27.36 12.97
C LYS A 2 22.76 -27.51 13.04
N ALA A 3 22.10 -26.74 13.91
CA ALA A 3 20.66 -26.62 13.93
C ALA A 3 20.23 -25.97 12.60
N SER A 4 19.84 -26.78 11.63
CA SER A 4 19.32 -26.26 10.36
C SER A 4 17.93 -25.72 10.64
N THR A 5 17.72 -24.42 10.46
CA THR A 5 16.40 -23.82 10.53
C THR A 5 15.50 -24.58 9.55
N PRO A 6 14.40 -25.21 10.01
CA PRO A 6 13.51 -25.90 9.11
C PRO A 6 13.02 -24.92 8.05
N THR A 7 12.89 -25.41 6.82
CA THR A 7 12.29 -24.62 5.75
C THR A 7 10.85 -24.25 6.14
N GLU A 8 10.31 -23.16 5.58
CA GLU A 8 8.91 -22.78 5.86
C GLU A 8 7.94 -23.92 5.58
N GLN A 9 8.20 -24.73 4.55
CA GLN A 9 7.39 -25.88 4.20
C GLN A 9 7.48 -26.98 5.27
N GLN A 10 8.68 -27.30 5.74
CA GLN A 10 8.86 -28.27 6.85
C GLN A 10 8.27 -27.77 8.17
N PHE A 11 8.28 -26.46 8.42
CA PHE A 11 7.61 -25.87 9.57
C PHE A 11 6.10 -26.01 9.44
N TYR A 12 5.55 -25.64 8.28
CA TYR A 12 4.13 -25.73 7.99
C TYR A 12 3.64 -27.18 8.09
N ASP A 13 4.39 -28.15 7.54
CA ASP A 13 4.00 -29.56 7.57
C ASP A 13 3.91 -30.14 8.98
N ARG A 14 4.73 -29.64 9.92
CA ARG A 14 4.71 -29.99 11.34
C ARG A 14 3.57 -29.33 12.14
N LEU A 15 2.86 -28.36 11.57
CA LEU A 15 1.73 -27.72 12.25
C LEU A 15 0.54 -28.68 12.38
N SER A 16 -0.19 -28.52 13.48
CA SER A 16 -1.48 -29.19 13.66
C SER A 16 -2.47 -28.73 12.58
N PRO A 17 -3.48 -29.55 12.23
CA PRO A 17 -4.45 -29.21 11.20
C PRO A 17 -5.18 -27.88 11.46
N GLU A 18 -5.40 -27.54 12.72
CA GLU A 18 -6.06 -26.29 13.11
C GLU A 18 -5.17 -25.07 12.86
N LEU A 19 -3.87 -25.15 13.21
CA LEU A 19 -2.93 -24.08 12.91
C LEU A 19 -2.71 -23.89 11.40
N LYS A 20 -2.71 -24.99 10.62
CA LYS A 20 -2.67 -24.90 9.15
C LYS A 20 -3.83 -24.09 8.61
N LYS A 21 -5.07 -24.37 9.06
CA LYS A 21 -6.26 -23.60 8.66
C LYS A 21 -6.14 -22.11 8.99
N GLN A 22 -5.62 -21.78 10.17
CA GLN A 22 -5.43 -20.38 10.57
C GLN A 22 -4.39 -19.67 9.69
N VAL A 23 -3.25 -20.32 9.44
CA VAL A 23 -2.21 -19.79 8.55
C VAL A 23 -2.75 -19.62 7.13
N ASP A 24 -3.53 -20.58 6.63
CA ASP A 24 -4.16 -20.50 5.31
C ASP A 24 -5.18 -19.37 5.23
N ALA A 25 -6.03 -19.21 6.25
CA ALA A 25 -6.97 -18.10 6.33
C ALA A 25 -6.25 -16.75 6.32
N GLN A 26 -5.13 -16.64 7.04
CA GLN A 26 -4.31 -15.43 7.05
C GLN A 26 -3.63 -15.17 5.70
N ARG A 27 -3.09 -16.22 5.05
CA ARG A 27 -2.51 -16.13 3.70
C ARG A 27 -3.55 -15.69 2.66
N GLN A 28 -4.77 -16.23 2.73
CA GLN A 28 -5.87 -15.82 1.86
C GLN A 28 -6.30 -14.38 2.11
N ALA A 29 -6.40 -13.95 3.38
CA ALA A 29 -6.70 -12.57 3.72
C ALA A 29 -5.60 -11.59 3.23
N ALA A 30 -4.33 -11.98 3.33
CA ALA A 30 -3.20 -11.21 2.82
C ALA A 30 -3.23 -11.08 1.29
N SER A 31 -3.55 -12.17 0.57
CA SER A 31 -3.70 -12.15 -0.89
C SER A 31 -4.81 -11.18 -1.34
N ARG A 32 -5.96 -11.16 -0.66
CA ARG A 32 -7.04 -10.21 -0.95
C ARG A 32 -6.62 -8.76 -0.70
N LYS A 33 -5.87 -8.50 0.37
CA LYS A 33 -5.33 -7.17 0.68
C LYS A 33 -4.29 -6.73 -0.36
N ALA A 34 -3.43 -7.64 -0.82
CA ALA A 34 -2.43 -7.34 -1.85
C ALA A 34 -3.08 -6.94 -3.19
N ALA A 35 -4.14 -7.63 -3.60
CA ALA A 35 -4.90 -7.26 -4.80
C ALA A 35 -5.51 -5.84 -4.68
N TYR A 36 -6.05 -5.49 -3.52
CA TYR A 36 -6.57 -4.15 -3.26
C TYR A 36 -5.46 -3.08 -3.19
N ALA A 37 -4.32 -3.42 -2.58
CA ALA A 37 -3.16 -2.53 -2.52
C ALA A 37 -2.61 -2.21 -3.92
N GLN A 38 -2.55 -3.21 -4.82
CA GLN A 38 -2.14 -2.99 -6.21
C GLN A 38 -3.09 -2.03 -6.95
N GLN A 39 -4.40 -2.15 -6.72
CA GLN A 39 -5.38 -1.23 -7.32
C GLN A 39 -5.20 0.21 -6.80
N LEU A 40 -4.97 0.38 -5.50
CA LEU A 40 -4.66 1.68 -4.90
C LEU A 40 -3.36 2.28 -5.42
N GLU A 41 -2.33 1.46 -5.62
CA GLU A 41 -1.04 1.90 -6.11
C GLU A 41 -1.10 2.35 -7.58
N LEU A 42 -1.87 1.64 -8.41
CA LEU A 42 -2.18 2.07 -9.78
C LEU A 42 -2.95 3.40 -9.79
N ALA A 43 -3.94 3.56 -8.92
CA ALA A 43 -4.70 4.82 -8.81
C ALA A 43 -3.82 6.00 -8.38
N LYS A 44 -2.91 5.79 -7.42
CA LYS A 44 -1.94 6.82 -6.99
C LYS A 44 -0.96 7.22 -8.08
N GLN A 45 -0.52 6.26 -8.90
CA GLN A 45 0.36 6.54 -10.04
C GLN A 45 -0.37 7.37 -11.11
N SER A 46 -1.64 7.11 -11.38
CA SER A 46 -2.44 7.98 -12.27
C SER A 46 -2.70 9.37 -11.70
N GLU A 47 -2.91 9.52 -10.39
CA GLU A 47 -3.16 10.83 -9.74
C GLU A 47 -1.90 11.70 -9.67
N SER A 48 -0.71 11.09 -9.62
CA SER A 48 0.56 11.81 -9.61
C SER A 48 0.97 12.36 -10.98
N ALA A 49 0.39 11.85 -12.07
CA ALA A 49 0.68 12.29 -13.44
C ALA A 49 -0.18 13.48 -13.89
N GLU A 50 -1.39 13.63 -13.34
CA GLU A 50 -2.28 14.76 -13.60
C GLU A 50 -2.92 15.21 -12.29
N ALA A 51 -2.31 16.20 -11.65
CA ALA A 51 -3.05 16.97 -10.65
C ALA A 51 -4.29 17.57 -11.35
N PRO A 52 -5.51 17.31 -10.85
CA PRO A 52 -6.70 17.72 -11.56
C PRO A 52 -6.77 19.25 -11.65
N GLN A 53 -7.25 19.77 -12.78
CA GLN A 53 -7.13 21.19 -13.16
C GLN A 53 -7.73 22.17 -12.13
N TRP A 54 -8.62 21.72 -11.23
CA TRP A 54 -9.14 22.52 -10.12
C TRP A 54 -8.09 22.80 -9.03
N ALA A 55 -7.15 21.88 -8.78
CA ALA A 55 -6.04 22.08 -7.85
C ALA A 55 -5.03 23.10 -8.40
N ALA A 56 -4.79 23.09 -9.71
CA ALA A 56 -3.95 24.08 -10.38
C ALA A 56 -4.53 25.50 -10.30
N GLN A 57 -5.85 25.65 -10.50
CA GLN A 57 -6.55 26.94 -10.41
C GLN A 57 -6.57 27.51 -8.98
N ALA A 58 -6.68 26.65 -7.96
CA ALA A 58 -6.62 27.08 -6.56
C ALA A 58 -5.25 27.67 -6.18
N ALA A 59 -4.15 27.08 -6.71
CA ALA A 59 -2.79 27.56 -6.47
C ALA A 59 -2.50 28.91 -7.15
N GLN A 60 -3.08 29.19 -8.32
CA GLN A 60 -2.94 30.49 -9.00
C GLN A 60 -3.67 31.62 -8.25
N LYS A 61 -4.91 31.37 -7.80
CA LYS A 61 -5.72 32.39 -7.10
C LYS A 61 -5.10 32.84 -5.77
N GLY A 62 -4.35 31.98 -5.09
CA GLY A 62 -3.60 32.33 -3.88
C GLY A 62 -2.39 33.25 -4.14
N ARG A 63 -1.73 33.11 -5.30
CA ARG A 63 -0.59 33.97 -5.69
C ARG A 63 -1.04 35.39 -6.04
N ASP A 64 -2.17 35.52 -6.74
CA ASP A 64 -2.76 36.82 -7.11
C ASP A 64 -3.30 37.62 -5.91
N SER A 65 -3.48 36.97 -4.75
CA SER A 65 -3.96 37.61 -3.52
C SER A 65 -2.83 38.18 -2.64
N THR A 66 -1.58 38.16 -3.10
CA THR A 66 -0.45 38.73 -2.34
C THR A 66 -0.33 40.23 -2.62
N PRO A 67 -0.63 41.13 -1.66
CA PRO A 67 -0.55 42.57 -1.90
C PRO A 67 0.93 43.01 -2.01
N PRO A 68 1.23 44.01 -2.86
CA PRO A 68 2.60 44.47 -3.07
C PRO A 68 3.21 45.02 -1.77
N PRO A 69 4.52 44.85 -1.55
CA PRO A 69 5.19 45.38 -0.37
C PRO A 69 5.10 46.91 -0.37
N LYS A 70 4.61 47.48 0.73
CA LYS A 70 4.56 48.93 0.94
C LYS A 70 6.01 49.44 0.98
N GLN A 71 6.38 50.28 0.00
CA GLN A 71 7.61 51.09 0.03
C GLN A 71 7.49 52.21 1.05
#